data_AF-A0A5K1G132-F1
#
_entry.id   AF-A0A5K1G132-F1
#
_cell.length_a   1.000
_cell.length_b   1.000
_cell.length_c   1.000
_cell.angle_alpha   90.00
_cell.angle_beta   90.00
_cell.angle_gamma   90.00
#
_symmetry.space_group_name_H-M   'P 1'
#
loop_
_entity.id
_entity.type
_entity.pdbx_description
1 polymer ?
#
loop_
_entity_poly.entity_id
_entity_poly.type
_entity_poly.pdbx_seq_one_letter_code
_entity_poly.pdbx_strand_id
1 'polypeptide(L)' 'GCDGSIFLESTDTMISEQEAIPNKDSIKGLDTFDNIKTAVEAECPGVVSCADVLAIAARDAVIL' A
#
# COMPACT_ATOMS: atom_id res chain seq x y z
N GLY A 1 -2.08 8.03 9.08
CA GLY A 1 -3.55 8.14 8.95
C GLY A 1 -4.01 7.04 8.02
N CYS A 2 -5.03 7.24 7.19
CA CYS A 2 -5.26 6.41 5.99
C CYS A 2 -4.65 7.14 4.78
N ASP A 3 -3.33 7.27 4.78
CA ASP A 3 -2.55 8.13 3.87
C ASP A 3 -1.55 7.33 3.02
N GLY A 4 -1.52 6.00 3.17
CA GLY A 4 -0.64 5.12 2.41
C GLY A 4 0.83 5.13 2.89
N SER A 5 1.13 5.71 4.05
CA SER A 5 2.48 5.78 4.61
C SER A 5 3.13 4.41 4.82
N ILE A 6 2.34 3.36 5.08
CA ILE A 6 2.81 1.98 5.24
C ILE A 6 3.52 1.40 4.01
N PHE A 7 3.25 1.93 2.82
CA PHE A 7 3.87 1.47 1.57
C PHE A 7 5.23 2.13 1.31
N LEU A 8 5.65 3.10 2.13
CA LEU A 8 6.93 3.76 1.94
C LEU A 8 8.07 2.90 2.50
N GLU A 9 9.05 2.61 1.66
CA GLU A 9 10.29 1.93 2.07
C GLU A 9 11.24 2.89 2.81
N SER A 10 12.19 2.32 3.56
CA SER A 10 13.17 3.11 4.29
C SER A 10 14.10 3.85 3.33
N THR A 11 14.41 5.10 3.66
CA THR A 11 15.40 5.94 2.95
C THR A 11 16.41 6.51 3.94
N ASP A 12 17.43 7.22 3.46
CA ASP A 12 18.46 7.83 4.31
C ASP A 12 17.90 8.81 5.35
N THR A 13 16.70 9.36 5.13
CA THR A 13 16.08 10.38 5.98
C THR A 13 14.83 9.89 6.70
N MET A 14 14.36 8.68 6.43
CA MET A 14 13.09 8.17 6.95
C MET A 14 13.14 6.66 7.16
N ILE A 15 12.72 6.21 8.34
CA ILE A 15 12.53 4.79 8.65
C ILE A 15 11.10 4.41 8.28
N SER A 16 10.95 3.33 7.51
CA SER A 16 9.66 2.82 7.10
C SER A 16 8.81 2.36 8.29
N GLU A 17 7.49 2.56 8.19
CA GLU A 17 6.54 1.94 9.12
C GLU A 17 6.55 0.41 9.04
N GLN A 18 7.04 -0.18 7.95
CA GLN A 18 7.20 -1.63 7.80
C GLN A 18 8.21 -2.19 8.80
N GLU A 19 9.18 -1.39 9.24
CA GLU A 19 10.20 -1.79 10.24
C GLU A 19 9.69 -1.66 11.68
N ALA A 20 8.51 -1.10 11.90
CA ALA A 20 7.93 -1.00 13.24
C ALA A 20 7.66 -2.40 13.80
N ILE A 21 7.90 -2.60 15.09
CA ILE A 21 7.69 -3.88 15.80
C ILE A 21 6.35 -4.58 15.45
N PRO A 22 5.19 -3.90 15.38
CA PRO A 22 3.93 -4.56 15.04
C PRO A 22 3.83 -5.01 13.57
N ASN A 23 4.61 -4.42 12.67
CA ASN A 23 4.52 -4.63 11.22
C ASN A 23 5.62 -5.54 10.68
N LYS A 24 6.82 -5.43 11.25
CA LYS A 24 7.99 -6.19 10.83
C LYS A 24 7.72 -7.69 10.88
N ASP A 25 7.93 -8.36 9.75
CA ASP A 25 7.66 -9.79 9.55
C ASP A 25 6.19 -10.21 9.81
N SER A 26 5.25 -9.25 9.86
CA SER A 26 3.84 -9.44 10.24
C SER A 26 2.89 -9.06 9.10
N ILE A 27 3.03 -7.85 8.54
CA ILE A 27 2.20 -7.40 7.41
C ILE A 27 2.54 -8.20 6.15
N LYS A 28 1.54 -8.38 5.28
CA LYS A 28 1.65 -9.18 4.05
C LYS A 28 0.89 -8.49 2.91
N GLY A 29 1.17 -8.92 1.68
CA GLY A 29 0.43 -8.47 0.50
C GLY A 29 0.92 -7.15 -0.12
N LEU A 30 2.09 -6.66 0.28
CA LEU A 30 2.71 -5.47 -0.33
C LEU A 30 2.94 -5.68 -1.84
N ASP A 31 3.50 -6.82 -2.24
CA ASP A 31 3.71 -7.17 -3.65
C ASP A 31 2.38 -7.26 -4.43
N THR A 32 1.30 -7.72 -3.76
CA THR A 32 -0.03 -7.77 -4.38
C THR A 32 -0.59 -6.37 -4.58
N PHE A 33 -0.39 -5.49 -3.60
CA PHE A 33 -0.76 -4.09 -3.71
C PHE A 33 -0.01 -3.39 -4.85
N ASP A 34 1.29 -3.63 -5.01
CA ASP A 34 2.07 -3.05 -6.11
C ASP A 34 1.56 -3.47 -7.49
N ASN A 35 1.15 -4.74 -7.63
CA ASN A 35 0.54 -5.23 -8.87
C ASN A 35 -0.80 -4.53 -9.15
N ILE A 36 -1.65 -4.35 -8.13
CA ILE A 36 -2.91 -3.61 -8.26
C ILE A 36 -2.62 -2.17 -8.67
N LYS A 37 -1.69 -1.50 -7.98
CA LYS A 37 -1.34 -0.11 -8.24
C LYS A 37 -0.78 0.08 -9.65
N THR A 38 0.07 -0.84 -10.10
CA THR A 38 0.61 -0.87 -11.47
C THR A 38 -0.49 -1.00 -12.52
N ALA A 39 -1.45 -1.90 -12.30
CA ALA A 39 -2.59 -2.06 -13.20
C ALA A 39 -3.50 -0.82 -13.24
N VAL A 40 -3.74 -0.19 -12.09
CA VAL A 40 -4.53 1.05 -11.99
C VAL A 40 -3.83 2.21 -12.71
N GLU A 41 -2.52 2.36 -12.53
CA GLU A 41 -1.73 3.40 -13.21
C GLU A 41 -1.66 3.19 -14.72
N ALA A 42 -1.70 1.94 -15.20
CA ALA A 42 -1.76 1.65 -16.63
C ALA A 42 -3.06 2.14 -17.29
N GLU A 43 -4.17 2.16 -16.54
CA GLU A 43 -5.46 2.64 -17.02
C GLU A 43 -5.65 4.15 -16.78
N CYS A 44 -5.22 4.66 -15.61
CA CYS A 44 -5.42 6.04 -15.20
C CYS A 44 -4.18 6.64 -14.49
N PRO A 45 -3.16 7.08 -15.26
CA PRO A 45 -1.89 7.54 -14.71
C PRO A 45 -2.03 8.73 -13.76
N GLY A 46 -1.53 8.61 -12.53
CA GLY A 46 -1.48 9.67 -11.54
C GLY A 46 -2.83 10.13 -10.98
N VAL A 47 -3.91 9.37 -11.22
CA VAL A 47 -5.27 9.78 -10.83
C VAL A 47 -5.66 9.23 -9.45
N VAL A 48 -5.43 7.93 -9.21
CA VAL A 48 -5.92 7.25 -8.00
C VAL A 48 -4.81 7.20 -6.95
N SER A 49 -5.07 7.65 -5.73
CA SER A 49 -4.06 7.64 -4.66
C SER A 49 -3.79 6.23 -4.12
N CYS A 50 -2.60 5.98 -3.56
CA CYS A 50 -2.31 4.69 -2.90
C CYS A 50 -3.23 4.41 -1.70
N ALA A 51 -3.64 5.46 -0.99
CA ALA A 51 -4.60 5.37 0.11
C ALA A 51 -5.96 4.84 -0.37
N ASP A 52 -6.47 5.38 -1.48
CA ASP A 52 -7.75 4.95 -2.04
C ASP A 52 -7.69 3.55 -2.62
N VAL A 53 -6.59 3.18 -3.29
CA VAL A 53 -6.38 1.80 -3.77
C VAL A 53 -6.45 0.82 -2.60
N LEU A 54 -5.80 1.12 -1.47
CA LEU A 54 -5.82 0.25 -0.30
C LEU A 54 -7.24 0.14 0.30
N ALA A 55 -7.95 1.27 0.41
CA ALA A 55 -9.32 1.28 0.93
C ALA A 55 -10.27 0.44 0.07
N ILE A 56 -10.16 0.54 -1.26
CA ILE A 56 -10.95 -0.24 -2.20
C ILE A 56 -10.57 -1.73 -2.15
N ALA A 57 -9.27 -2.04 -2.13
CA ALA A 57 -8.79 -3.41 -2.02
C ALA A 57 -9.25 -4.08 -0.73
N ALA A 58 -9.21 -3.37 0.40
CA ALA A 58 -9.71 -3.86 1.68
C ALA A 58 -11.22 -4.10 1.66
N ARG A 59 -12.02 -3.20 1.05
CA ARG A 59 -13.46 -3.40 0.85
C ARG A 59 -13.73 -4.69 0.07
N ASP A 60 -13.02 -4.89 -1.03
CA ASP A 60 -13.24 -6.03 -1.92
C ASP A 60 -12.77 -7.35 -1.28
N ALA A 61 -11.68 -7.33 -0.52
CA ALA A 61 -11.17 -8.48 0.22
C ALA A 61 -12.10 -8.99 1.33
N VAL A 62 -13.02 -8.16 1.82
CA VAL A 62 -14.04 -8.56 2.82
C VAL A 62 -15.28 -9.16 2.15
N ILE A 63 -15.56 -8.77 0.91
CA ILE A 63 -16.74 -9.24 0.15
C ILE A 63 -16.47 -10.62 -0.48
N LEU A 64 -15.23 -10.86 -0.92
CA LEU A 64 -14.76 -12.10 -1.55
C LEU A 64 -14.39 -13.18 -0.53
#